data_AF-A0A3R7VAI9-F1
#
_entry.id   AF-A0A3R7VAI9-F1
#
_cell.length_a   1.000
_cell.length_b   1.000
_cell.length_c   1.000
_cell.angle_alpha   90.00
_cell.angle_beta   90.00
_cell.angle_gamma   90.00
#
_symmetry.space_group_name_H-M   'P 1'
#
loop_
_entity.id
_entity.type
_entity.pdbx_description
1 polymer ?
#
loop_
_entity_poly.entity_id
_entity_poly.type
_entity_poly.pdbx_seq_one_letter_code
_entity_poly.pdbx_strand_id
1 'polypeptide(L)'
;MASNWDEFDGSDCDLLSLPTCNEYPVLPSEKIVIERLEENGVLIDDHVRNAMLASNRGLALWPLPSGLGIPGLAASALTLPWWKYADERGALLPGHYETVQIMQLLQMENSERVLLVGPRGNWWTELILRLGASEICIIDANEERRDFLETNWKDRDLDLLAIDYDCKVEFHGINRVKISDIEESGEEWDRILVTGACQEFPRRLMRRLSGRGVGVVSVGPEGASLIKAVTPNKEGGLFVESVTMWAADELDPRIYRSISDTTSSGGLSDLQLRAEIGEASRDNSWIGIGDHSLRDRAGPIRLLEAMDQLWASMQIDFDSTDLDAVMADRLFRMGNIMQNIGMFEYAAEHFGASFNLRPSAEAATMIGWTYGIREENEEAMAWCRRAIETDPHLGDPWNDIGALLLSKRRVEDAMAWFRAAINSEKSLSPGHPWSNMARAHLMQRNSRAAFFAAQQAIMHMPEDAELLMLLDELGSDLC
;
A
#
# COMPACT_ATOMS: atom_id res chain seq x y z
N MET A 1 -42.91 2.88 -31.72
CA MET A 1 -43.29 2.47 -30.35
C MET A 1 -42.45 3.29 -29.41
N ALA A 2 -43.09 3.99 -28.48
CA ALA A 2 -42.44 4.91 -27.56
C ALA A 2 -41.31 4.20 -26.81
N SER A 3 -40.17 4.88 -26.70
CA SER A 3 -38.96 4.36 -26.12
C SER A 3 -39.13 4.20 -24.62
N ASN A 4 -39.08 2.97 -24.12
CA ASN A 4 -39.32 2.60 -22.71
C ASN A 4 -38.15 3.00 -21.79
N TRP A 5 -37.77 4.28 -21.82
CA TRP A 5 -36.62 4.85 -21.08
C TRP A 5 -37.04 5.81 -19.95
N ASP A 6 -38.34 6.00 -19.72
CA ASP A 6 -38.82 6.88 -18.64
C ASP A 6 -38.54 6.26 -17.26
N GLU A 7 -38.31 7.13 -16.27
CA GLU A 7 -37.86 6.90 -14.87
C GLU A 7 -38.20 5.50 -14.32
N PHE A 8 -37.14 4.77 -13.93
CA PHE A 8 -37.25 3.42 -13.41
C PHE A 8 -36.44 3.27 -12.12
N ASP A 9 -37.08 2.77 -11.07
CA ASP A 9 -36.59 2.69 -9.68
C ASP A 9 -35.96 1.33 -9.31
N GLY A 10 -35.68 0.47 -10.30
CA GLY A 10 -35.14 -0.88 -10.08
C GLY A 10 -36.20 -1.96 -9.79
N SER A 11 -37.49 -1.64 -9.77
CA SER A 11 -38.58 -2.56 -9.34
C SER A 11 -38.75 -3.85 -10.15
N ASP A 12 -38.37 -3.90 -11.43
CA ASP A 12 -38.34 -5.14 -12.24
C ASP A 12 -37.14 -6.06 -11.91
N CYS A 13 -36.19 -5.61 -11.08
CA CYS A 13 -35.02 -6.39 -10.71
C CYS A 13 -35.27 -7.16 -9.40
N ASP A 14 -35.37 -8.49 -9.49
CA ASP A 14 -35.60 -9.34 -8.32
C ASP A 14 -34.30 -9.56 -7.51
N LEU A 15 -33.99 -8.63 -6.61
CA LEU A 15 -32.84 -8.73 -5.69
C LEU A 15 -32.92 -9.94 -4.76
N LEU A 16 -34.12 -10.45 -4.44
CA LEU A 16 -34.28 -11.59 -3.54
C LEU A 16 -33.89 -12.91 -4.22
N SER A 17 -33.93 -12.96 -5.55
CA SER A 17 -33.47 -14.10 -6.35
C SER A 17 -31.94 -14.25 -6.39
N LEU A 18 -31.20 -13.21 -5.99
CA LEU A 18 -29.75 -13.18 -6.02
C LEU A 18 -29.13 -13.87 -4.79
N PRO A 19 -27.93 -14.46 -4.92
CA PRO A 19 -27.22 -15.04 -3.79
C PRO A 19 -26.90 -13.99 -2.72
N THR A 20 -26.73 -14.45 -1.48
CA THR A 20 -26.30 -13.61 -0.34
C THR A 20 -24.82 -13.79 -0.07
N CYS A 21 -24.14 -12.75 0.42
CA CYS A 21 -22.73 -12.86 0.81
C CYS A 21 -22.57 -13.88 1.95
N ASN A 22 -21.81 -14.94 1.70
CA ASN A 22 -21.52 -15.97 2.71
C ASN A 22 -20.22 -15.69 3.45
N GLU A 23 -19.26 -15.03 2.79
CA GLU A 23 -17.95 -14.71 3.34
C GLU A 23 -17.62 -13.24 3.15
N TYR A 24 -17.05 -12.64 4.19
CA TYR A 24 -16.54 -11.28 4.18
C TYR A 24 -15.03 -11.36 4.10
N PRO A 25 -14.40 -10.89 3.00
CA PRO A 25 -12.96 -10.80 2.94
C PRO A 25 -12.44 -9.98 4.12
N VAL A 26 -11.39 -10.47 4.74
CA VAL A 26 -10.71 -9.81 5.86
C VAL A 26 -9.22 -9.81 5.58
N LEU A 27 -8.50 -8.85 6.15
CA LEU A 27 -7.05 -8.87 6.08
C LEU A 27 -6.51 -10.17 6.69
N PRO A 28 -5.51 -10.78 6.05
CA PRO A 28 -4.94 -12.04 6.51
C PRO A 28 -4.08 -11.84 7.76
N SER A 29 -3.58 -12.94 8.31
CA SER A 29 -2.53 -12.86 9.34
C SER A 29 -1.17 -12.49 8.70
N GLU A 30 -0.26 -11.92 9.49
CA GLU A 30 1.10 -11.61 9.00
C GLU A 30 1.82 -12.87 8.48
N LYS A 31 1.56 -14.03 9.11
CA LYS A 31 2.09 -15.32 8.65
C LYS A 31 1.67 -15.63 7.21
N ILE A 32 0.40 -15.47 6.88
CA ILE A 32 -0.13 -15.72 5.53
C ILE A 32 0.51 -14.76 4.52
N VAL A 33 0.69 -13.47 4.89
CA VAL A 33 1.37 -12.51 4.02
C VAL A 33 2.81 -12.94 3.74
N ILE A 34 3.54 -13.38 4.77
CA ILE A 34 4.93 -13.85 4.62
C ILE A 34 4.99 -15.11 3.73
N GLU A 35 4.08 -16.07 3.93
CA GLU A 35 3.97 -17.28 3.09
C GLU A 35 3.67 -16.91 1.63
N ARG A 36 2.74 -15.98 1.38
CA ARG A 36 2.45 -15.53 0.01
C ARG A 36 3.64 -14.78 -0.62
N LEU A 37 4.40 -13.99 0.13
CA LEU A 37 5.61 -13.34 -0.38
C LEU A 37 6.68 -14.36 -0.80
N GLU A 38 6.79 -15.46 -0.07
CA GLU A 38 7.65 -16.60 -0.41
C GLU A 38 7.15 -17.30 -1.68
N GLU A 39 5.86 -17.66 -1.73
CA GLU A 39 5.25 -18.34 -2.89
C GLU A 39 5.36 -17.53 -4.19
N ASN A 40 5.31 -16.20 -4.09
CA ASN A 40 5.47 -15.29 -5.23
C ASN A 40 6.94 -14.94 -5.55
N GLY A 41 7.91 -15.54 -4.84
CA GLY A 41 9.34 -15.34 -5.08
C GLY A 41 9.87 -13.95 -4.69
N VAL A 42 9.11 -13.19 -3.90
CA VAL A 42 9.55 -11.89 -3.36
C VAL A 42 10.49 -12.09 -2.16
N LEU A 43 10.17 -13.08 -1.33
CA LEU A 43 10.96 -13.51 -0.19
C LEU A 43 11.63 -14.85 -0.52
N ILE A 44 12.94 -14.82 -0.71
CA ILE A 44 13.75 -15.99 -1.11
C ILE A 44 14.76 -16.41 -0.04
N ASP A 45 15.05 -15.53 0.92
CA ASP A 45 16.00 -15.78 1.99
C ASP A 45 15.31 -16.44 3.20
N ASP A 46 15.70 -17.67 3.53
CA ASP A 46 15.16 -18.44 4.64
C ASP A 46 15.43 -17.79 6.01
N HIS A 47 16.56 -17.11 6.20
CA HIS A 47 16.86 -16.41 7.44
C HIS A 47 15.92 -15.23 7.62
N VAL A 48 15.71 -14.43 6.56
CA VAL A 48 14.74 -13.31 6.57
C VAL A 48 13.33 -13.85 6.82
N ARG A 49 12.94 -14.91 6.14
CA ARG A 49 11.64 -15.55 6.34
C ARG A 49 11.41 -15.97 7.79
N ASN A 50 12.37 -16.67 8.39
CA ASN A 50 12.27 -17.12 9.76
C ASN A 50 12.25 -15.96 10.76
N ALA A 51 13.04 -14.91 10.54
CA ALA A 51 13.02 -13.69 11.35
C ALA A 51 11.66 -12.96 11.26
N MET A 52 11.09 -12.86 10.06
CA MET A 52 9.77 -12.27 9.84
C MET A 52 8.68 -13.07 10.56
N LEU A 53 8.67 -14.41 10.45
CA LEU A 53 7.71 -15.28 11.13
C LEU A 53 7.84 -15.27 12.66
N ALA A 54 9.04 -15.01 13.18
CA ALA A 54 9.33 -14.96 14.62
C ALA A 54 9.10 -13.57 15.23
N SER A 55 8.84 -12.55 14.42
CA SER A 55 8.53 -11.18 14.86
C SER A 55 7.09 -10.82 14.54
N ASN A 56 6.61 -9.70 15.09
CA ASN A 56 5.25 -9.22 14.85
C ASN A 56 5.27 -7.71 14.60
N ARG A 57 4.89 -7.28 13.40
CA ARG A 57 4.84 -5.86 13.04
C ARG A 57 3.85 -5.10 13.94
N GLY A 58 2.72 -5.73 14.26
CA GLY A 58 1.67 -5.15 15.09
C GLY A 58 2.13 -4.72 16.48
N LEU A 59 3.02 -5.49 17.12
CA LEU A 59 3.57 -5.17 18.45
C LEU A 59 4.52 -3.96 18.45
N ALA A 60 4.99 -3.53 17.28
CA ALA A 60 5.87 -2.37 17.14
C ALA A 60 5.13 -1.10 16.73
N LEU A 61 3.81 -1.17 16.51
CA LEU A 61 2.99 -0.03 16.16
C LEU A 61 2.80 0.91 17.36
N TRP A 62 2.53 2.18 17.04
CA TRP A 62 2.04 3.14 18.02
C TRP A 62 0.72 2.60 18.57
N PRO A 63 0.43 2.70 19.88
CA PRO A 63 -0.76 2.09 20.45
C PRO A 63 -2.03 2.47 19.68
N LEU A 64 -2.80 1.44 19.29
CA LEU A 64 -4.06 1.62 18.58
C LEU A 64 -5.03 2.47 19.43
N PRO A 65 -5.76 3.41 18.80
CA PRO A 65 -6.87 4.12 19.42
C PRO A 65 -7.92 3.15 19.97
N SER A 66 -8.54 3.52 21.09
CA SER A 66 -9.62 2.72 21.66
C SER A 66 -10.80 2.65 20.69
N GLY A 67 -11.24 1.44 20.35
CA GLY A 67 -12.37 1.22 19.43
C GLY A 67 -11.95 0.81 18.02
N LEU A 68 -10.72 1.15 17.58
CA LEU A 68 -10.21 0.73 16.28
C LEU A 68 -9.70 -0.72 16.35
N GLY A 69 -10.56 -1.66 15.96
CA GLY A 69 -10.27 -3.09 15.96
C GLY A 69 -10.37 -3.68 14.55
N ILE A 70 -9.37 -3.41 13.70
CA ILE A 70 -9.29 -3.99 12.35
C ILE A 70 -8.46 -5.29 12.43
N PRO A 71 -9.07 -6.48 12.32
CA PRO A 71 -8.32 -7.74 12.33
C PRO A 71 -7.30 -7.74 11.18
N GLY A 72 -6.07 -8.18 11.45
CA GLY A 72 -5.03 -8.25 10.43
C GLY A 72 -4.47 -6.90 9.98
N LEU A 73 -4.78 -5.77 10.64
CA LEU A 73 -4.29 -4.45 10.22
C LEU A 73 -2.77 -4.40 10.06
N ALA A 74 -2.02 -5.01 10.97
CA ALA A 74 -0.56 -5.09 10.89
C ALA A 74 -0.07 -5.81 9.62
N ALA A 75 -0.85 -6.77 9.11
CA ALA A 75 -0.59 -7.49 7.87
C ALA A 75 -1.05 -6.74 6.61
N SER A 76 -1.81 -5.64 6.76
CA SER A 76 -2.19 -4.82 5.62
C SER A 76 -0.98 -4.22 4.94
N ALA A 77 -1.13 -3.90 3.66
CA ALA A 77 -0.09 -3.22 2.93
C ALA A 77 0.05 -1.75 3.37
N LEU A 78 -0.87 -1.17 4.14
CA LEU A 78 -0.76 0.23 4.60
C LEU A 78 0.55 0.47 5.34
N THR A 79 1.12 1.68 5.22
CA THR A 79 2.14 2.15 6.15
C THR A 79 1.45 2.58 7.44
N LEU A 80 2.05 2.21 8.57
CA LEU A 80 1.41 2.34 9.88
C LEU A 80 2.34 3.06 10.84
N PRO A 81 1.83 3.92 11.74
CA PRO A 81 2.68 4.72 12.61
C PRO A 81 3.24 3.83 13.72
N TRP A 82 4.55 3.95 13.98
CA TRP A 82 5.15 3.44 15.23
C TRP A 82 5.45 4.56 16.23
N TRP A 83 5.34 5.81 15.77
CA TRP A 83 5.61 7.02 16.55
C TRP A 83 4.40 7.96 16.58
N LYS A 84 4.25 8.70 17.68
CA LYS A 84 3.08 9.56 17.96
C LYS A 84 2.91 10.75 17.01
N TYR A 85 3.95 11.13 16.28
CA TYR A 85 3.88 12.16 15.25
C TYR A 85 4.11 11.48 13.92
N ALA A 86 3.04 10.93 13.34
CA ALA A 86 3.15 10.12 12.14
C ALA A 86 3.73 10.89 10.95
N ASP A 87 3.54 12.21 10.90
CA ASP A 87 4.08 13.09 9.84
C ASP A 87 5.57 13.41 10.01
N GLU A 88 6.18 13.06 11.16
CA GLU A 88 7.63 13.20 11.31
C GLU A 88 8.38 12.20 10.43
N ARG A 89 9.53 12.65 9.90
CA ARG A 89 10.45 11.82 9.11
C ARG A 89 10.79 10.52 9.83
N GLY A 90 10.57 9.38 9.19
CA GLY A 90 10.92 8.09 9.77
C GLY A 90 9.88 7.46 10.71
N ALA A 91 8.73 8.10 10.92
CA ALA A 91 7.73 7.71 11.93
C ALA A 91 6.81 6.54 11.54
N LEU A 92 6.91 6.04 10.30
CA LEU A 92 6.09 4.95 9.79
C LEU A 92 6.87 3.63 9.67
N LEU A 93 6.14 2.53 9.87
CA LEU A 93 6.57 1.18 9.50
C LEU A 93 6.08 0.88 8.10
N PRO A 94 6.97 0.56 7.15
CA PRO A 94 6.56 0.08 5.84
C PRO A 94 5.90 -1.30 5.93
N GLY A 95 5.30 -1.74 4.83
CA GLY A 95 4.66 -3.06 4.73
C GLY A 95 5.67 -4.21 4.76
N HIS A 96 5.15 -5.44 4.79
CA HIS A 96 5.98 -6.64 4.71
C HIS A 96 6.80 -6.69 3.42
N TYR A 97 6.21 -6.26 2.29
CA TYR A 97 6.89 -6.24 0.98
C TYR A 97 8.17 -5.39 1.02
N GLU A 98 8.10 -4.12 1.43
CA GLU A 98 9.29 -3.27 1.45
C GLU A 98 10.29 -3.73 2.52
N THR A 99 9.79 -4.23 3.65
CA THR A 99 10.64 -4.75 4.73
C THR A 99 11.46 -5.95 4.26
N VAL A 100 10.87 -6.95 3.60
CA VAL A 100 11.63 -8.12 3.12
C VAL A 100 12.66 -7.73 2.05
N GLN A 101 12.34 -6.77 1.17
CA GLN A 101 13.28 -6.27 0.17
C GLN A 101 14.54 -5.69 0.84
N ILE A 102 14.38 -4.82 1.84
CA ILE A 102 15.50 -4.21 2.55
C ILE A 102 16.29 -5.24 3.38
N MET A 103 15.60 -6.13 4.09
CA MET A 103 16.27 -7.13 4.95
C MET A 103 17.09 -8.12 4.14
N GLN A 104 16.62 -8.54 2.96
CA GLN A 104 17.39 -9.40 2.04
C GLN A 104 18.62 -8.69 1.47
N LEU A 105 18.53 -7.38 1.19
CA LEU A 105 19.67 -6.60 0.70
C LEU A 105 20.79 -6.47 1.73
N LEU A 106 20.49 -6.59 3.03
CA LEU A 106 21.54 -6.64 4.04
C LEU A 106 22.37 -7.91 3.94
N GLN A 107 21.87 -9.01 3.36
CA GLN A 107 22.61 -10.27 3.25
C GLN A 107 23.21 -10.71 4.59
N MET A 108 22.43 -10.65 5.67
CA MET A 108 22.91 -10.89 7.03
C MET A 108 23.45 -12.32 7.21
N GLU A 109 24.56 -12.43 7.92
CA GLU A 109 25.11 -13.69 8.44
C GLU A 109 25.17 -13.66 9.97
N ASN A 110 25.63 -14.76 10.58
CA ASN A 110 25.77 -14.83 12.03
C ASN A 110 26.97 -14.01 12.53
N SER A 111 26.78 -13.41 13.70
CA SER A 111 27.77 -12.65 14.47
C SER A 111 28.20 -11.33 13.83
N GLU A 112 27.31 -10.65 13.13
CA GLU A 112 27.62 -9.39 12.43
C GLU A 112 27.39 -8.14 13.27
N ARG A 113 28.27 -7.15 13.12
CA ARG A 113 28.12 -5.83 13.74
C ARG A 113 27.37 -4.89 12.81
N VAL A 114 26.25 -4.36 13.27
CA VAL A 114 25.30 -3.59 12.47
C VAL A 114 25.20 -2.16 12.99
N LEU A 115 25.35 -1.19 12.08
CA LEU A 115 25.03 0.21 12.32
C LEU A 115 23.69 0.55 11.65
N LEU A 116 22.69 0.90 12.44
CA LEU A 116 21.35 1.29 11.99
C LEU A 116 21.14 2.79 12.20
N VAL A 117 20.99 3.55 11.12
CA VAL A 117 20.84 5.01 11.15
C VAL A 117 19.41 5.39 10.75
N GLY A 118 18.70 6.05 11.66
CA GLY A 118 17.28 6.44 11.47
C GLY A 118 16.31 5.27 11.70
N PRO A 119 16.31 4.58 12.83
CA PRO A 119 15.51 3.37 13.01
C PRO A 119 14.02 3.53 12.60
N ARG A 120 13.47 2.51 11.92
CA ARG A 120 12.03 2.40 11.62
C ARG A 120 11.35 1.60 12.72
N GLY A 121 11.32 2.17 13.93
CA GLY A 121 10.79 1.48 15.11
C GLY A 121 11.67 0.33 15.62
N ASN A 122 11.24 -0.32 16.70
CA ASN A 122 11.95 -1.48 17.25
C ASN A 122 11.82 -2.74 16.38
N TRP A 123 10.84 -2.81 15.46
CA TRP A 123 10.63 -4.01 14.64
C TRP A 123 11.81 -4.32 13.74
N TRP A 124 12.35 -3.31 13.03
CA TRP A 124 13.53 -3.51 12.19
C TRP A 124 14.77 -3.84 13.01
N THR A 125 14.91 -3.29 14.22
CA THR A 125 15.97 -3.67 15.16
C THR A 125 15.83 -5.13 15.61
N GLU A 126 14.61 -5.58 15.90
CA GLU A 126 14.31 -6.98 16.24
C GLU A 126 14.60 -7.93 15.07
N LEU A 127 14.25 -7.53 13.84
CA LEU A 127 14.57 -8.32 12.65
C LEU A 127 16.08 -8.47 12.47
N ILE A 128 16.85 -7.37 12.56
CA ILE A 128 18.31 -7.40 12.48
C ILE A 128 18.91 -8.29 13.59
N LEU A 129 18.37 -8.24 14.81
CA LEU A 129 18.76 -9.13 15.89
C LEU A 129 18.55 -10.60 15.52
N ARG A 130 17.34 -10.94 15.07
CA ARG A 130 16.95 -12.31 14.68
C ARG A 130 17.71 -12.84 13.47
N LEU A 131 18.22 -11.93 12.63
CA LEU A 131 19.07 -12.24 11.48
C LEU A 131 20.53 -12.58 11.86
N GLY A 132 20.89 -12.49 13.14
CA GLY A 132 22.19 -12.97 13.64
C GLY A 132 23.18 -11.87 14.00
N ALA A 133 22.74 -10.63 14.23
CA ALA A 133 23.64 -9.57 14.68
C ALA A 133 24.29 -9.89 16.04
N SER A 134 25.59 -9.62 16.20
CA SER A 134 26.31 -9.65 17.48
C SER A 134 26.36 -8.29 18.17
N GLU A 135 26.25 -7.21 17.41
CA GLU A 135 26.14 -5.85 17.92
C GLU A 135 25.19 -5.06 17.01
N ILE A 136 24.25 -4.33 17.59
CA ILE A 136 23.41 -3.38 16.87
C ILE A 136 23.58 -2.01 17.52
N CYS A 137 24.20 -1.09 16.78
CA CYS A 137 24.30 0.30 17.16
C CYS A 137 23.21 1.09 16.42
N ILE A 138 22.23 1.59 17.15
CA ILE A 138 21.13 2.40 16.61
C ILE A 138 21.41 3.88 16.82
N ILE A 139 21.23 4.67 15.78
CA ILE A 139 21.36 6.14 15.82
C ILE A 139 20.02 6.78 15.48
N ASP A 140 19.52 7.61 16.40
CA ASP A 140 18.43 8.55 16.13
C ASP A 140 18.84 9.96 16.60
N ALA A 141 18.45 10.98 15.83
CA ALA A 141 18.71 12.38 16.20
C ALA A 141 17.60 12.98 17.06
N ASN A 142 16.41 12.37 17.07
CA ASN A 142 15.35 12.74 17.98
C ASN A 142 15.57 12.01 19.31
N GLU A 143 16.03 12.74 20.34
CA GLU A 143 16.30 12.18 21.67
C GLU A 143 15.05 11.58 22.31
N GLU A 144 13.89 12.22 22.12
CA GLU A 144 12.61 11.73 22.67
C GLU A 144 12.19 10.41 22.00
N ARG A 145 12.34 10.33 20.67
CA ARG A 145 12.04 9.11 19.91
C ARG A 145 13.03 7.99 20.23
N ARG A 146 14.30 8.32 20.42
CA ARG A 146 15.33 7.38 20.89
C ARG A 146 15.00 6.81 22.27
N ASP A 147 14.65 7.67 23.24
CA ASP A 147 14.32 7.24 24.60
C ASP A 147 13.07 6.35 24.59
N PHE A 148 12.10 6.67 23.73
CA PHE A 148 10.95 5.82 23.47
C PHE A 148 11.33 4.46 22.90
N LEU A 149 12.20 4.40 21.88
CA LEU A 149 12.69 3.15 21.32
C LEU A 149 13.40 2.28 22.37
N GLU A 150 14.23 2.88 23.22
CA GLU A 150 14.94 2.15 24.27
C GLU A 150 13.96 1.63 25.35
N THR A 151 12.98 2.44 25.73
CA THR A 151 11.95 2.04 26.71
C THR A 151 11.09 0.92 26.15
N ASN A 152 10.58 1.09 24.92
CA ASN A 152 9.73 0.10 24.25
C ASN A 152 10.50 -1.20 23.92
N TRP A 153 11.82 -1.14 23.72
CA TRP A 153 12.66 -2.32 23.60
C TRP A 153 12.63 -3.17 24.88
N LYS A 154 12.77 -2.54 26.05
CA LYS A 154 12.72 -3.20 27.36
C LYS A 154 11.32 -3.64 27.74
N ASP A 155 10.30 -2.82 27.49
CA ASP A 155 8.90 -3.15 27.80
C ASP A 155 8.39 -4.36 27.01
N ARG A 156 9.04 -4.70 25.88
CA ARG A 156 8.76 -5.87 25.06
C ARG A 156 9.70 -7.05 25.33
N ASP A 157 10.50 -6.99 26.39
CA ASP A 157 11.50 -8.00 26.77
C ASP A 157 12.51 -8.31 25.63
N LEU A 158 12.74 -7.37 24.70
CA LEU A 158 13.66 -7.57 23.57
C LEU A 158 15.13 -7.47 24.01
N ASP A 159 15.40 -6.92 25.19
CA ASP A 159 16.71 -6.99 25.83
C ASP A 159 17.04 -8.41 26.30
N LEU A 160 16.06 -9.15 26.82
CA LEU A 160 16.22 -10.58 27.14
C LEU A 160 16.44 -11.40 25.85
N LEU A 161 15.67 -11.11 24.80
CA LEU A 161 15.90 -11.72 23.49
C LEU A 161 17.31 -11.41 22.96
N ALA A 162 17.80 -10.18 23.14
CA ALA A 162 19.15 -9.82 22.72
C ALA A 162 20.22 -10.61 23.48
N ILE A 163 20.03 -10.84 24.78
CA ILE A 163 20.91 -11.71 25.59
C ILE A 163 20.92 -13.14 25.07
N ASP A 164 19.75 -13.70 24.73
CA ASP A 164 19.64 -15.06 24.19
C ASP A 164 20.36 -15.23 22.85
N TYR A 165 20.46 -14.15 22.06
CA TYR A 165 21.18 -14.10 20.80
C TYR A 165 22.66 -13.68 20.95
N ASP A 166 23.16 -13.48 22.17
CA ASP A 166 24.50 -12.93 22.47
C ASP A 166 24.78 -11.61 21.70
N CYS A 167 23.74 -10.77 21.62
CA CYS A 167 23.76 -9.53 20.86
C CYS A 167 23.75 -8.31 21.79
N LYS A 168 24.69 -7.38 21.55
CA LYS A 168 24.73 -6.09 22.23
C LYS A 168 23.92 -5.06 21.45
N VAL A 169 22.83 -4.55 22.01
CA VAL A 169 21.99 -3.51 21.39
C VAL A 169 22.15 -2.19 22.12
N GLU A 170 22.53 -1.13 21.41
CA GLU A 170 22.74 0.20 21.99
C GLU A 170 22.05 1.32 21.20
N PHE A 171 21.36 2.21 21.91
CA PHE A 171 20.68 3.37 21.34
C PHE A 171 21.46 4.66 21.59
N HIS A 172 21.85 5.35 20.52
CA HIS A 172 22.64 6.57 20.60
C HIS A 172 21.94 7.76 19.97
N GLY A 173 22.19 8.92 20.57
CA GLY A 173 21.93 10.19 19.93
C GLY A 173 22.96 10.49 18.84
N ILE A 174 22.75 11.60 18.14
CA ILE A 174 23.60 12.07 17.05
C ILE A 174 25.10 12.21 17.40
N ASN A 175 25.45 12.36 18.68
CA ASN A 175 26.84 12.51 19.10
C ASN A 175 27.74 11.32 18.70
N ARG A 176 27.20 10.10 18.51
CA ARG A 176 27.98 8.94 18.08
C ARG A 176 28.27 8.92 16.56
N VAL A 177 27.59 9.77 15.78
CA VAL A 177 27.69 9.80 14.31
C VAL A 177 28.56 10.92 13.77
N LYS A 178 29.27 11.63 14.64
CA LYS A 178 30.25 12.63 14.18
C LYS A 178 31.34 11.94 13.36
N ILE A 179 31.43 12.26 12.07
CA ILE A 179 32.48 11.74 11.17
C ILE A 179 33.88 11.90 11.76
N SER A 180 34.17 13.02 12.45
CA SER A 180 35.48 13.24 13.09
C SER A 180 35.84 12.11 14.05
N ASP A 181 34.85 11.68 14.83
CA ASP A 181 35.02 10.68 15.88
C ASP A 181 35.06 9.26 15.25
N ILE A 182 34.38 9.08 14.11
CA ILE A 182 34.45 7.86 13.30
C ILE A 182 35.82 7.71 12.65
N GLU A 183 36.37 8.75 12.01
CA GLU A 183 37.71 8.69 11.39
C GLU A 183 38.78 8.34 12.43
N GLU A 184 38.65 8.88 13.64
CA GLU A 184 39.57 8.63 14.76
C GLU A 184 39.38 7.25 15.42
N SER A 185 38.15 6.69 15.43
CA SER A 185 37.87 5.45 16.18
C SER A 185 38.42 4.17 15.53
N GLY A 186 38.61 4.16 14.21
CA GLY A 186 38.97 2.94 13.46
C GLY A 186 37.93 1.81 13.48
N GLU A 187 36.76 1.99 14.11
CA GLU A 187 35.63 1.06 14.12
C GLU A 187 35.09 0.77 12.71
N GLU A 188 35.13 -0.50 12.31
CA GLU A 188 34.47 -1.02 11.11
C GLU A 188 33.12 -1.66 11.45
N TRP A 189 32.23 -1.80 10.46
CA TRP A 189 30.90 -2.39 10.60
C TRP A 189 30.69 -3.45 9.52
N ASP A 190 30.12 -4.58 9.87
CA ASP A 190 29.78 -5.61 8.89
C ASP A 190 28.55 -5.19 8.09
N ARG A 191 27.62 -4.47 8.72
CA ARG A 191 26.44 -3.93 8.03
C ARG A 191 26.18 -2.49 8.40
N ILE A 192 25.80 -1.68 7.41
CA ILE A 192 25.36 -0.30 7.61
C ILE A 192 24.01 -0.13 6.91
N LEU A 193 22.96 0.17 7.66
CA LEU A 193 21.64 0.48 7.12
C LEU A 193 21.27 1.93 7.43
N VAL A 194 21.02 2.71 6.37
CA VAL A 194 20.46 4.05 6.46
C VAL A 194 19.05 4.01 5.88
N THR A 195 18.06 4.26 6.72
CA THR A 195 16.64 4.06 6.37
C THR A 195 15.95 5.31 5.81
N GLY A 196 16.62 6.47 5.90
CA GLY A 196 16.16 7.76 5.36
C GLY A 196 16.94 8.14 4.10
N ALA A 197 16.30 8.89 3.22
CA ALA A 197 16.92 9.33 1.97
C ALA A 197 18.05 10.33 2.22
N CYS A 198 19.21 10.08 1.64
CA CYS A 198 20.35 10.99 1.62
C CYS A 198 20.40 11.73 0.27
N GLN A 199 20.55 13.06 0.28
CA GLN A 199 20.64 13.83 -0.97
C GLN A 199 21.89 13.48 -1.76
N GLU A 200 23.01 13.25 -1.07
CA GLU A 200 24.27 12.76 -1.63
C GLU A 200 24.66 11.42 -1.02
N PHE A 201 25.43 10.62 -1.77
CA PHE A 201 25.92 9.33 -1.30
C PHE A 201 26.94 9.52 -0.15
N PRO A 202 26.70 8.98 1.06
CA PRO A 202 27.54 9.23 2.24
C PRO A 202 28.81 8.37 2.21
N ARG A 203 29.80 8.74 1.38
CA ARG A 203 31.00 7.90 1.14
C ARG A 203 31.78 7.66 2.41
N ARG A 204 31.97 8.69 3.24
CA ARG A 204 32.71 8.57 4.51
C ARG A 204 32.14 7.49 5.43
N LEU A 205 30.82 7.47 5.61
CA LEU A 205 30.14 6.44 6.39
C LEU A 205 30.34 5.06 5.77
N MET A 206 30.12 4.94 4.45
CA MET A 206 30.19 3.65 3.75
C MET A 206 31.61 3.07 3.70
N ARG A 207 32.66 3.88 3.80
CA ARG A 207 34.06 3.41 3.92
C ARG A 207 34.36 2.75 5.27
N ARG A 208 33.42 2.75 6.22
CA ARG A 208 33.51 2.01 7.49
C ARG A 208 32.99 0.59 7.39
N LEU A 209 32.51 0.15 6.24
CA LEU A 209 32.22 -1.25 6.02
C LEU A 209 33.50 -2.09 6.15
N SER A 210 33.42 -3.19 6.92
CA SER A 210 34.48 -4.19 7.00
C SER A 210 34.70 -4.82 5.63
N GLY A 211 35.82 -5.52 5.39
CA GLY A 211 36.19 -6.01 4.04
C GLY A 211 35.16 -6.92 3.33
N ARG A 212 34.18 -7.48 4.04
CA ARG A 212 33.04 -8.24 3.48
C ARG A 212 31.68 -7.60 3.78
N GLY A 213 31.68 -6.38 4.30
CA GLY A 213 30.48 -5.72 4.77
C GLY A 213 29.55 -5.30 3.65
N VAL A 214 28.27 -5.14 4.00
CA VAL A 214 27.20 -4.70 3.10
C VAL A 214 26.55 -3.44 3.67
N GLY A 215 26.51 -2.38 2.87
CA GLY A 215 25.81 -1.15 3.16
C GLY A 215 24.52 -1.04 2.34
N VAL A 216 23.44 -0.57 2.96
CA VAL A 216 22.19 -0.24 2.29
C VAL A 216 21.83 1.19 2.64
N VAL A 217 21.68 2.04 1.63
CA VAL A 217 21.32 3.46 1.79
C VAL A 217 20.44 3.91 0.64
N SER A 218 19.44 4.73 0.92
CA SER A 218 18.69 5.39 -0.15
C SER A 218 19.33 6.74 -0.51
N VAL A 219 19.57 6.99 -1.79
CA VAL A 219 20.20 8.23 -2.27
C VAL A 219 19.43 8.84 -3.42
N GLY A 220 19.13 10.13 -3.30
CA GLY A 220 18.40 10.90 -4.30
C GLY A 220 17.50 11.96 -3.66
N PRO A 221 16.67 12.63 -4.46
CA PRO A 221 15.68 13.57 -3.94
C PRO A 221 14.63 12.86 -3.07
N GLU A 222 14.01 13.59 -2.15
CA GLU A 222 12.91 13.11 -1.31
C GLU A 222 11.80 12.48 -2.15
N GLY A 223 11.24 11.35 -1.69
CA GLY A 223 10.16 10.63 -2.37
C GLY A 223 10.58 9.91 -3.66
N ALA A 224 11.79 10.14 -4.19
CA ALA A 224 12.29 9.53 -5.41
C ALA A 224 13.76 9.06 -5.29
N SER A 225 14.15 8.65 -4.08
CA SER A 225 15.50 8.17 -3.80
C SER A 225 15.70 6.72 -4.24
N LEU A 226 16.91 6.36 -4.68
CA LEU A 226 17.25 4.99 -5.10
C LEU A 226 17.96 4.24 -3.97
N ILE A 227 17.48 3.04 -3.66
CA ILE A 227 18.19 2.11 -2.78
C ILE A 227 19.50 1.73 -3.46
N LYS A 228 20.59 1.89 -2.72
CA LYS A 228 21.94 1.51 -3.11
C LYS A 228 22.46 0.42 -2.19
N ALA A 229 22.80 -0.72 -2.78
CA ALA A 229 23.59 -1.75 -2.13
C ALA A 229 25.07 -1.45 -2.34
N VAL A 230 25.84 -1.47 -1.26
CA VAL A 230 27.24 -1.04 -1.22
C VAL A 230 28.09 -2.15 -0.67
N THR A 231 29.18 -2.48 -1.36
CA THR A 231 30.19 -3.44 -0.87
C THR A 231 31.59 -2.89 -1.06
N PRO A 232 32.54 -3.13 -0.14
CA PRO A 232 33.93 -2.76 -0.35
C PRO A 232 34.57 -3.57 -1.47
N ASN A 233 35.45 -2.93 -2.24
CA ASN A 233 36.27 -3.62 -3.23
C ASN A 233 37.66 -3.95 -2.65
N LYS A 234 38.40 -4.84 -3.33
CA LYS A 234 39.74 -5.30 -2.91
C LYS A 234 40.82 -4.20 -2.92
N GLU A 235 40.56 -3.07 -3.56
CA GLU A 235 41.49 -1.94 -3.70
C GLU A 235 41.18 -0.79 -2.72
N GLY A 236 40.24 -0.98 -1.78
CA GLY A 236 39.85 0.02 -0.78
C GLY A 236 38.85 1.08 -1.27
N GLY A 237 38.24 0.85 -2.43
CA GLY A 237 37.09 1.59 -2.95
C GLY A 237 35.75 0.91 -2.62
N LEU A 238 34.65 1.49 -3.11
CA LEU A 238 33.29 0.99 -2.90
C LEU A 238 32.68 0.61 -4.25
N PHE A 239 32.08 -0.58 -4.32
CA PHE A 239 31.14 -0.96 -5.36
C PHE A 239 29.74 -0.56 -4.93
N VAL A 240 28.98 0.08 -5.83
CA VAL A 240 27.65 0.63 -5.54
C VAL A 240 26.70 0.22 -6.65
N GLU A 241 25.69 -0.55 -6.29
CA GLU A 241 24.63 -1.00 -7.18
C GLU A 241 23.31 -0.33 -6.80
N SER A 242 22.61 0.24 -7.79
CA SER A 242 21.27 0.79 -7.58
C SER A 242 20.25 -0.34 -7.78
N VAL A 243 19.38 -0.57 -6.80
CA VAL A 243 18.42 -1.67 -6.80
C VAL A 243 17.07 -1.20 -7.37
N THR A 244 16.36 -0.35 -6.62
CA THR A 244 15.05 0.19 -7.01
C THR A 244 14.78 1.49 -6.25
N MET A 245 13.66 2.15 -6.54
CA MET A 245 13.28 3.36 -5.82
C MET A 245 12.74 3.00 -4.43
N TRP A 246 13.05 3.84 -3.46
CA TRP A 246 12.42 3.87 -2.15
C TRP A 246 12.00 5.31 -1.87
N ALA A 247 10.70 5.51 -1.75
CA ALA A 247 10.09 6.77 -1.38
C ALA A 247 10.19 6.99 0.14
N ALA A 248 11.37 6.77 0.71
CA ALA A 248 11.68 7.05 2.09
C ALA A 248 11.72 8.56 2.33
N ASP A 249 11.25 8.98 3.51
CA ASP A 249 11.45 10.34 4.01
C ASP A 249 12.95 10.71 4.00
N GLU A 250 13.26 12.00 3.82
CA GLU A 250 14.64 12.47 3.99
C GLU A 250 15.19 12.08 5.38
N LEU A 251 16.48 11.73 5.40
CA LEU A 251 17.18 11.53 6.65
C LEU A 251 17.17 12.83 7.48
N ASP A 252 17.14 12.72 8.81
CA ASP A 252 17.19 13.89 9.69
C ASP A 252 18.41 14.77 9.30
N PRO A 253 18.21 16.08 9.02
CA PRO A 253 19.27 16.95 8.51
C PRO A 253 20.47 17.07 9.45
N ARG A 254 20.30 16.79 10.75
CA ARG A 254 21.39 16.78 11.71
C ARG A 254 22.26 15.53 11.49
N ILE A 255 21.64 14.35 11.34
CA ILE A 255 22.37 13.11 11.02
C ILE A 255 23.03 13.25 9.65
N TYR A 256 22.28 13.70 8.64
CA TYR A 256 22.78 13.87 7.28
C TYR A 256 24.06 14.73 7.25
N ARG A 257 24.05 15.90 7.89
CA ARG A 257 25.25 16.75 8.02
C ARG A 257 26.42 16.10 8.75
N SER A 258 26.13 15.17 9.64
CA SER A 258 27.16 14.45 10.39
C SER A 258 27.80 13.33 9.58
N ILE A 259 27.15 12.85 8.50
CA ILE A 259 27.64 11.77 7.62
C ILE A 259 27.96 12.23 6.18
N SER A 260 27.62 13.47 5.80
CA SER A 260 27.82 14.00 4.46
C SER A 260 29.29 14.34 4.17
N ASP A 261 29.69 14.18 2.91
CA ASP A 261 31.05 14.51 2.46
C ASP A 261 31.25 16.02 2.24
N THR A 262 30.15 16.76 2.08
CA THR A 262 30.12 18.20 1.81
C THR A 262 29.89 18.99 3.10
N THR A 263 30.61 20.12 3.26
CA THR A 263 30.37 21.12 4.32
C THR A 263 29.24 22.08 3.99
N SER A 264 28.58 21.89 2.85
CA SER A 264 27.48 22.75 2.41
C SER A 264 26.37 22.71 3.45
N SER A 265 26.10 23.88 4.00
CA SER A 265 24.93 24.24 4.78
C SER A 265 23.67 24.24 3.88
N GLY A 266 23.47 23.16 3.12
CA GLY A 266 22.28 22.90 2.33
C GLY A 266 21.08 23.15 3.24
N GLY A 267 20.24 24.09 2.78
CA GLY A 267 19.45 24.96 3.63
C GLY A 267 18.67 24.23 4.71
N LEU A 268 18.55 24.92 5.85
CA LEU A 268 17.40 24.78 6.74
C LEU A 268 16.12 25.14 5.95
N SER A 269 15.70 24.32 5.01
CA SER A 269 14.28 24.22 4.69
C SER A 269 13.77 23.04 5.50
N ASP A 270 12.97 23.39 6.48
CA ASP A 270 12.15 22.53 7.31
C ASP A 270 12.87 21.80 8.44
N LEU A 271 13.42 22.62 9.34
CA LEU A 271 12.77 22.65 10.67
C LEU A 271 11.26 22.92 10.42
N GLN A 272 10.49 21.90 10.06
CA GLN A 272 9.18 21.73 10.65
C GLN A 272 9.50 21.37 12.12
N LEU A 273 10.07 22.27 12.94
CA LEU A 273 9.26 23.16 13.79
C LEU A 273 7.84 22.61 13.77
N ARG A 274 7.54 21.67 14.67
CA ARG A 274 6.47 21.64 15.69
C ARG A 274 5.22 22.52 15.50
N ALA A 275 5.12 23.29 14.42
CA ALA A 275 4.20 24.35 14.13
C ALA A 275 3.19 23.77 13.15
N GLU A 276 2.14 23.20 13.74
CA GLU A 276 0.90 22.63 13.16
C GLU A 276 0.64 21.17 13.54
N ILE A 277 1.49 20.55 14.38
CA ILE A 277 1.05 19.31 15.04
C ILE A 277 -0.04 19.71 16.04
N GLY A 278 -1.28 19.27 15.77
CA GLY A 278 -2.35 19.30 16.76
C GLY A 278 -1.90 18.66 18.07
N GLU A 279 -2.63 18.87 19.16
CA GLU A 279 -2.28 18.25 20.45
C GLU A 279 -2.02 16.75 20.25
N ALA A 280 -0.87 16.25 20.72
CA ALA A 280 -0.45 14.87 20.51
C ALA A 280 -1.48 13.91 21.11
N SER A 281 -2.29 13.29 20.26
CA SER A 281 -3.27 12.28 20.65
C SER A 281 -3.04 11.03 19.82
N ARG A 282 -3.43 9.85 20.34
CA ARG A 282 -3.32 8.60 19.59
C ARG A 282 -4.07 8.73 18.27
N ASP A 283 -5.29 9.23 18.31
CA ASP A 283 -6.16 9.39 17.14
C ASP A 283 -5.51 10.28 16.07
N ASN A 284 -4.91 11.40 16.47
CA ASN A 284 -4.22 12.31 15.55
C ASN A 284 -3.03 11.65 14.86
N SER A 285 -2.29 10.74 15.52
CA SER A 285 -1.21 9.99 14.87
C SER A 285 -1.72 9.07 13.76
N TRP A 286 -2.88 8.46 13.97
CA TRP A 286 -3.46 7.51 13.04
C TRP A 286 -4.22 8.21 11.90
N ILE A 287 -4.89 9.33 12.19
CA ILE A 287 -5.51 10.18 11.17
C ILE A 287 -4.45 10.94 10.38
N GLY A 288 -3.43 11.45 11.06
CA GLY A 288 -2.44 12.42 10.57
C GLY A 288 -1.56 11.96 9.42
N ILE A 289 -1.37 10.64 9.21
CA ILE A 289 -0.54 10.03 8.13
C ILE A 289 -0.82 10.62 6.72
N GLY A 290 -1.91 11.36 6.55
CA GLY A 290 -2.21 12.14 5.35
C GLY A 290 -2.59 11.27 4.17
N ASP A 291 -2.43 11.86 2.99
CA ASP A 291 -2.66 11.26 1.66
C ASP A 291 -1.35 10.75 1.03
N HIS A 292 -0.36 10.41 1.86
CA HIS A 292 0.99 10.07 1.39
C HIS A 292 1.08 8.63 0.87
N SER A 293 0.42 8.36 -0.25
CA SER A 293 0.29 7.07 -0.93
C SER A 293 1.62 6.31 -1.09
N LEU A 294 2.68 7.05 -1.40
CA LEU A 294 4.02 6.53 -1.70
C LEU A 294 4.96 6.51 -0.53
N ARG A 295 4.60 7.09 0.62
CA ARG A 295 5.55 7.23 1.72
C ARG A 295 6.05 5.86 2.19
N ASP A 296 7.36 5.72 2.24
CA ASP A 296 8.13 4.50 2.51
C ASP A 296 7.91 3.33 1.55
N ARG A 297 7.27 3.53 0.39
CA ARG A 297 7.10 2.50 -0.64
C ARG A 297 8.39 2.26 -1.40
N ALA A 298 8.67 0.99 -1.68
CA ALA A 298 9.80 0.58 -2.51
C ALA A 298 9.30 -0.13 -3.77
N GLY A 299 9.87 0.19 -4.93
CA GLY A 299 9.45 -0.41 -6.19
C GLY A 299 9.94 0.35 -7.43
N PRO A 300 9.74 -0.21 -8.63
CA PRO A 300 10.07 0.48 -9.87
C PRO A 300 9.35 1.83 -9.97
N ILE A 301 10.01 2.87 -10.46
CA ILE A 301 9.47 4.24 -10.49
C ILE A 301 8.08 4.33 -11.16
N ARG A 302 7.89 3.66 -12.30
CA ARG A 302 6.62 3.65 -13.02
C ARG A 302 5.49 2.99 -12.22
N LEU A 303 5.81 1.98 -11.41
CA LEU A 303 4.83 1.35 -10.53
C LEU A 303 4.42 2.33 -9.43
N LEU A 304 5.38 2.98 -8.80
CA LEU A 304 5.09 3.96 -7.75
C LEU A 304 4.32 5.18 -8.31
N GLU A 305 4.67 5.69 -9.49
CA GLU A 305 3.89 6.74 -10.17
C GLU A 305 2.45 6.31 -10.46
N ALA A 306 2.24 5.06 -10.91
CA ALA A 306 0.90 4.52 -11.14
C ALA A 306 0.12 4.36 -9.83
N MET A 307 0.78 3.89 -8.76
CA MET A 307 0.16 3.76 -7.43
C MET A 307 -0.32 5.12 -6.91
N ASP A 308 0.46 6.19 -7.09
CA ASP A 308 0.10 7.54 -6.66
C ASP A 308 -1.13 8.07 -7.41
N GLN A 309 -1.14 7.91 -8.73
CA GLN A 309 -2.28 8.29 -9.57
C GLN A 309 -3.55 7.53 -9.17
N LEU A 310 -3.44 6.23 -8.90
CA LEU A 310 -4.56 5.38 -8.47
C LEU A 310 -5.04 5.68 -7.06
N TRP A 311 -4.14 6.08 -6.17
CA TRP A 311 -4.51 6.48 -4.82
C TRP A 311 -5.40 7.72 -4.83
N ALA A 312 -5.08 8.69 -5.69
CA ALA A 312 -5.85 9.92 -5.84
C ALA A 312 -7.12 9.76 -6.70
N SER A 313 -7.25 8.69 -7.49
CA SER A 313 -8.34 8.55 -8.47
C SER A 313 -9.66 8.06 -7.89
N MET A 314 -9.62 7.32 -6.78
CA MET A 314 -10.81 6.78 -6.13
C MET A 314 -10.75 7.03 -4.64
N GLN A 315 -11.90 7.36 -4.06
CA GLN A 315 -12.07 7.57 -2.63
C GLN A 315 -13.50 7.26 -2.23
N ILE A 316 -13.71 6.92 -0.96
CA ILE A 316 -15.05 6.88 -0.40
C ILE A 316 -15.30 8.22 0.29
N ASP A 317 -16.36 8.91 -0.11
CA ASP A 317 -16.73 10.19 0.49
C ASP A 317 -17.36 9.97 1.87
N PHE A 318 -16.51 9.92 2.89
CA PHE A 318 -16.91 10.03 4.28
C PHE A 318 -16.59 11.47 4.71
N ASP A 319 -17.58 12.36 4.69
CA ASP A 319 -17.44 13.74 5.24
C ASP A 319 -17.20 13.69 6.76
N SER A 320 -15.99 13.29 7.16
CA SER A 320 -15.67 12.95 8.55
C SER A 320 -14.17 12.88 8.80
N THR A 321 -13.73 13.48 9.91
CA THR A 321 -12.41 13.23 10.50
C THR A 321 -12.43 12.06 11.49
N ASP A 322 -13.49 11.24 11.46
CA ASP A 322 -13.60 10.02 12.25
C ASP A 322 -12.54 9.00 11.81
N LEU A 323 -11.92 8.35 12.78
CA LEU A 323 -10.81 7.44 12.53
C LEU A 323 -11.25 6.22 11.71
N ASP A 324 -12.44 5.68 11.97
CA ASP A 324 -12.96 4.53 11.23
C ASP A 324 -13.22 4.90 9.77
N ALA A 325 -13.75 6.10 9.52
CA ALA A 325 -13.91 6.65 8.16
C ALA A 325 -12.57 6.78 7.43
N VAL A 326 -11.57 7.40 8.07
CA VAL A 326 -10.23 7.61 7.48
C VAL A 326 -9.55 6.27 7.18
N MET A 327 -9.63 5.31 8.10
CA MET A 327 -9.04 3.99 7.90
C MET A 327 -9.79 3.18 6.84
N ALA A 328 -11.12 3.30 6.75
CA ALA A 328 -11.91 2.64 5.72
C ALA A 328 -11.54 3.18 4.32
N ASP A 329 -11.41 4.49 4.17
CA ASP A 329 -10.99 5.12 2.91
C ASP A 329 -9.57 4.67 2.50
N ARG A 330 -8.61 4.64 3.43
CA ARG A 330 -7.25 4.17 3.13
C ARG A 330 -7.18 2.71 2.72
N LEU A 331 -7.92 1.85 3.40
CA LEU A 331 -8.03 0.43 3.03
C LEU A 331 -8.66 0.29 1.64
N PHE A 332 -9.69 1.07 1.33
CA PHE A 332 -10.32 1.09 0.02
C PHE A 332 -9.35 1.53 -1.08
N ARG A 333 -8.65 2.66 -0.88
CA ARG A 333 -7.64 3.16 -1.84
C ARG A 333 -6.51 2.16 -2.08
N MET A 334 -6.04 1.49 -1.02
CA MET A 334 -5.03 0.44 -1.15
C MET A 334 -5.58 -0.78 -1.91
N GLY A 335 -6.82 -1.17 -1.65
CA GLY A 335 -7.52 -2.19 -2.44
C GLY A 335 -7.61 -1.83 -3.92
N ASN A 336 -7.91 -0.57 -4.23
CA ASN A 336 -7.97 -0.06 -5.61
C ASN A 336 -6.60 -0.16 -6.30
N ILE A 337 -5.53 0.27 -5.62
CA ILE A 337 -4.17 0.08 -6.13
C ILE A 337 -3.92 -1.40 -6.43
N MET A 338 -4.18 -2.29 -5.48
CA MET A 338 -3.93 -3.72 -5.61
C MET A 338 -4.69 -4.34 -6.77
N GLN A 339 -5.95 -3.98 -6.96
CA GLN A 339 -6.76 -4.47 -8.07
C GLN A 339 -6.16 -4.06 -9.42
N ASN A 340 -5.76 -2.79 -9.56
CA ASN A 340 -5.21 -2.26 -10.80
C ASN A 340 -3.82 -2.83 -11.15
N ILE A 341 -3.04 -3.25 -10.15
CA ILE A 341 -1.77 -3.95 -10.38
C ILE A 341 -1.92 -5.49 -10.48
N GLY A 342 -3.16 -6.01 -10.46
CA GLY A 342 -3.48 -7.42 -10.66
C GLY A 342 -3.41 -8.30 -9.40
N MET A 343 -3.27 -7.70 -8.21
CA MET A 343 -3.22 -8.41 -6.92
C MET A 343 -4.63 -8.61 -6.36
N PHE A 344 -5.47 -9.35 -7.09
CA PHE A 344 -6.92 -9.46 -6.81
C PHE A 344 -7.25 -10.02 -5.43
N GLU A 345 -6.54 -11.05 -4.95
CA GLU A 345 -6.81 -11.60 -3.62
C GLU A 345 -6.58 -10.58 -2.51
N TYR A 346 -5.44 -9.87 -2.55
CA TYR A 346 -5.13 -8.80 -1.61
C TYR A 346 -6.11 -7.62 -1.73
N ALA A 347 -6.56 -7.30 -2.94
CA ALA A 347 -7.54 -6.25 -3.17
C ALA A 347 -8.86 -6.56 -2.46
N ALA A 348 -9.40 -7.77 -2.63
CA ALA A 348 -10.63 -8.19 -1.95
C ALA A 348 -10.50 -8.07 -0.42
N GLU A 349 -9.38 -8.50 0.16
CA GLU A 349 -9.11 -8.41 1.60
C GLU A 349 -9.11 -6.97 2.11
N HIS A 350 -8.51 -6.03 1.36
CA HIS A 350 -8.47 -4.61 1.72
C HIS A 350 -9.84 -3.93 1.55
N PHE A 351 -10.54 -4.19 0.46
CA PHE A 351 -11.91 -3.70 0.28
C PHE A 351 -12.87 -4.28 1.33
N GLY A 352 -12.72 -5.56 1.67
CA GLY A 352 -13.51 -6.21 2.71
C GLY A 352 -13.25 -5.62 4.09
N ALA A 353 -11.99 -5.37 4.45
CA ALA A 353 -11.66 -4.67 5.69
C ALA A 353 -12.19 -3.22 5.71
N SER A 354 -12.16 -2.51 4.59
CA SER A 354 -12.80 -1.20 4.44
C SER A 354 -14.32 -1.28 4.69
N PHE A 355 -15.01 -2.19 4.00
CA PHE A 355 -16.45 -2.39 4.12
C PHE A 355 -16.88 -2.81 5.53
N ASN A 356 -16.10 -3.70 6.17
CA ASN A 356 -16.38 -4.15 7.54
C ASN A 356 -16.23 -3.03 8.57
N LEU A 357 -15.33 -2.08 8.32
CA LEU A 357 -15.14 -0.91 9.17
C LEU A 357 -16.25 0.11 8.92
N ARG A 358 -16.54 0.39 7.64
CA ARG A 358 -17.62 1.30 7.23
C ARG A 358 -18.24 0.82 5.91
N PRO A 359 -19.44 0.23 5.96
CA PRO A 359 -20.11 -0.25 4.75
C PRO A 359 -20.30 0.86 3.72
N SER A 360 -19.85 0.62 2.49
CA SER A 360 -20.07 1.51 1.34
C SER A 360 -20.43 0.67 0.11
N ALA A 361 -21.25 1.24 -0.77
CA ALA A 361 -21.63 0.55 -2.01
C ALA A 361 -20.42 0.43 -2.94
N GLU A 362 -19.52 1.41 -2.94
CA GLU A 362 -18.27 1.42 -3.70
C GLU A 362 -17.37 0.24 -3.29
N ALA A 363 -17.14 0.04 -1.98
CA ALA A 363 -16.31 -1.09 -1.51
C ALA A 363 -16.95 -2.43 -1.87
N ALA A 364 -18.27 -2.57 -1.67
CA ALA A 364 -19.00 -3.79 -2.07
C ALA A 364 -18.93 -4.06 -3.58
N THR A 365 -19.02 -3.01 -4.40
CA THR A 365 -18.86 -3.09 -5.87
C THR A 365 -17.47 -3.61 -6.23
N MET A 366 -16.42 -3.02 -5.63
CA MET A 366 -15.04 -3.43 -5.91
C MET A 366 -14.74 -4.86 -5.45
N ILE A 367 -15.33 -5.33 -4.35
CA ILE A 367 -15.26 -6.74 -3.93
C ILE A 367 -15.92 -7.63 -5.00
N GLY A 368 -17.13 -7.27 -5.45
CA GLY A 368 -17.85 -7.99 -6.50
C GLY A 368 -17.06 -8.10 -7.81
N TRP A 369 -16.43 -7.01 -8.26
CA TRP A 369 -15.54 -7.00 -9.42
C TRP A 369 -14.35 -7.92 -9.25
N THR A 370 -13.75 -7.91 -8.06
CA THR A 370 -12.59 -8.75 -7.74
C THR A 370 -12.93 -10.23 -7.84
N TYR A 371 -14.09 -10.65 -7.34
CA TYR A 371 -14.59 -12.01 -7.49
C TYR A 371 -14.96 -12.34 -8.94
N GLY A 372 -15.57 -11.40 -9.67
CA GLY A 372 -15.91 -11.57 -11.09
C GLY A 372 -14.67 -11.83 -11.97
N ILE A 373 -13.57 -11.11 -11.74
CA ILE A 373 -12.29 -11.33 -12.44
C ILE A 373 -11.72 -12.72 -12.15
N ARG A 374 -11.97 -13.26 -10.95
CA ARG A 374 -11.59 -14.61 -10.53
C ARG A 374 -12.57 -15.70 -11.02
N GLU A 375 -13.57 -15.32 -11.81
CA GLU A 375 -14.65 -16.19 -12.32
C GLU A 375 -15.57 -16.77 -11.22
N GLU A 376 -15.54 -16.20 -10.03
CA GLU A 376 -16.37 -16.55 -8.86
C GLU A 376 -17.73 -15.82 -8.96
N ASN A 377 -18.52 -16.19 -9.97
CA ASN A 377 -19.69 -15.42 -10.41
C ASN A 377 -20.82 -15.32 -9.39
N GLU A 378 -21.04 -16.32 -8.53
CA GLU A 378 -22.11 -16.27 -7.52
C GLU A 378 -21.75 -15.30 -6.39
N GLU A 379 -20.50 -15.33 -5.93
CA GLU A 379 -19.93 -14.40 -4.97
C GLU A 379 -19.95 -12.96 -5.53
N ALA A 380 -19.59 -12.79 -6.80
CA ALA A 380 -19.68 -11.50 -7.48
C ALA A 380 -21.11 -10.94 -7.45
N MET A 381 -22.12 -11.74 -7.84
CA MET A 381 -23.53 -11.33 -7.80
C MET A 381 -24.00 -11.01 -6.37
N ALA A 382 -23.53 -11.77 -5.37
CA ALA A 382 -23.87 -11.54 -3.97
C ALA A 382 -23.34 -10.19 -3.47
N TRP A 383 -22.12 -9.82 -3.86
CA TRP A 383 -21.53 -8.54 -3.52
C TRP A 383 -22.13 -7.36 -4.28
N CYS A 384 -22.49 -7.52 -5.56
CA CYS A 384 -23.27 -6.52 -6.28
C CYS A 384 -24.64 -6.30 -5.63
N ARG A 385 -25.33 -7.37 -5.22
CA ARG A 385 -26.57 -7.28 -4.43
C ARG A 385 -26.33 -6.48 -3.14
N ARG A 386 -25.26 -6.78 -2.40
CA ARG A 386 -24.93 -6.06 -1.16
C ARG A 386 -24.63 -4.58 -1.41
N ALA A 387 -23.97 -4.24 -2.51
CA ALA A 387 -23.73 -2.85 -2.91
C ALA A 387 -25.06 -2.10 -3.12
N ILE A 388 -26.01 -2.70 -3.85
CA ILE A 388 -27.36 -2.15 -4.06
C ILE A 388 -28.14 -2.00 -2.74
N GLU A 389 -28.04 -2.99 -1.86
CA GLU A 389 -28.64 -2.93 -0.51
C GLU A 389 -28.03 -1.81 0.35
N THR A 390 -26.82 -1.35 0.02
CA THR A 390 -26.07 -0.31 0.76
C THR A 390 -26.35 1.09 0.20
N ASP A 391 -26.27 1.28 -1.12
CA ASP A 391 -26.72 2.48 -1.83
C ASP A 391 -27.37 2.05 -3.16
N PRO A 392 -28.71 2.09 -3.29
CA PRO A 392 -29.39 1.71 -4.52
C PRO A 392 -29.17 2.72 -5.66
N HIS A 393 -28.65 3.91 -5.37
CA HIS A 393 -28.41 4.98 -6.35
C HIS A 393 -27.08 4.83 -7.09
N LEU A 394 -26.22 3.88 -6.69
CA LEU A 394 -24.99 3.55 -7.42
C LEU A 394 -25.29 2.55 -8.55
N GLY A 395 -25.10 2.99 -9.80
CA GLY A 395 -25.48 2.26 -11.01
C GLY A 395 -24.61 1.05 -11.35
N ASP A 396 -23.34 1.04 -10.93
CA ASP A 396 -22.36 0.04 -11.35
C ASP A 396 -22.76 -1.39 -10.96
N PRO A 397 -23.15 -1.69 -9.70
CA PRO A 397 -23.67 -3.00 -9.30
C PRO A 397 -24.83 -3.54 -10.13
N TRP A 398 -25.76 -2.66 -10.54
CA TRP A 398 -26.88 -3.05 -11.39
C TRP A 398 -26.38 -3.51 -12.76
N ASN A 399 -25.45 -2.77 -13.35
CA ASN A 399 -24.82 -3.16 -14.61
C ASN A 399 -24.07 -4.48 -14.49
N ASP A 400 -23.34 -4.70 -13.40
CA ASP A 400 -22.53 -5.91 -13.22
C ASP A 400 -23.38 -7.16 -13.12
N ILE A 401 -24.51 -7.09 -12.39
CA ILE A 401 -25.48 -8.19 -12.35
C ILE A 401 -26.03 -8.45 -13.75
N GLY A 402 -26.38 -7.40 -14.49
CA GLY A 402 -26.81 -7.52 -15.89
C GLY A 402 -25.75 -8.20 -16.76
N ALA A 403 -24.47 -7.83 -16.63
CA ALA A 403 -23.36 -8.39 -17.39
C ALA A 403 -23.15 -9.88 -17.07
N LEU A 404 -23.25 -10.27 -15.79
CA LEU A 404 -23.18 -11.66 -15.34
C LEU A 404 -24.38 -12.50 -15.83
N LEU A 405 -25.58 -11.91 -15.93
CA LEU A 405 -26.74 -12.58 -16.53
C LEU A 405 -26.60 -12.71 -18.05
N LEU A 406 -26.07 -11.69 -18.71
CA LEU A 406 -25.83 -11.69 -20.14
C LEU A 406 -24.80 -12.75 -20.54
N SER A 407 -23.73 -12.93 -19.75
CA SER A 407 -22.74 -14.00 -19.96
C SER A 407 -23.35 -15.40 -19.83
N LYS A 408 -24.35 -15.55 -18.94
CA LYS A 408 -25.20 -16.75 -18.81
C LYS A 408 -26.30 -16.86 -19.89
N ARG A 409 -26.31 -15.98 -20.91
CA ARG A 409 -27.31 -15.87 -22.00
C ARG A 409 -28.74 -15.61 -21.53
N ARG A 410 -28.93 -15.07 -20.32
CA ARG A 410 -30.25 -14.63 -19.81
C ARG A 410 -30.50 -13.18 -20.25
N VAL A 411 -30.68 -12.98 -21.55
CA VAL A 411 -30.66 -11.65 -22.18
C VAL A 411 -31.79 -10.75 -21.66
N GLU A 412 -32.99 -11.32 -21.55
CA GLU A 412 -34.21 -10.60 -21.15
C GLU A 412 -34.12 -10.11 -19.71
N ASP A 413 -33.59 -10.96 -18.82
CA ASP A 413 -33.34 -10.59 -17.43
C ASP A 413 -32.28 -9.48 -17.37
N ALA A 414 -31.15 -9.65 -18.08
CA ALA A 414 -30.04 -8.69 -18.10
C ALA A 414 -30.47 -7.28 -18.53
N MET A 415 -31.39 -7.14 -19.49
CA MET A 415 -31.89 -5.84 -19.94
C MET A 415 -32.61 -5.05 -18.84
N ALA A 416 -33.27 -5.70 -17.87
CA ALA A 416 -33.89 -5.00 -16.74
C ALA A 416 -32.81 -4.36 -15.84
N TRP A 417 -31.74 -5.10 -15.57
CA TRP A 417 -30.60 -4.63 -14.78
C TRP A 417 -29.82 -3.50 -15.47
N PHE A 418 -29.59 -3.58 -16.78
CA PHE A 418 -28.95 -2.47 -17.51
C PHE A 418 -29.82 -1.20 -17.50
N ARG A 419 -31.15 -1.32 -17.59
CA ARG A 419 -32.04 -0.14 -17.47
C ARG A 419 -31.96 0.49 -16.08
N ALA A 420 -31.90 -0.33 -15.01
CA ALA A 420 -31.72 0.18 -13.66
C ALA A 420 -30.38 0.94 -13.52
N ALA A 421 -29.29 0.39 -14.07
CA ALA A 421 -27.99 1.03 -14.07
C ALA A 421 -27.98 2.38 -14.82
N ILE A 422 -28.59 2.44 -16.01
CA ILE A 422 -28.69 3.65 -16.84
C ILE A 422 -29.44 4.78 -16.12
N ASN A 423 -30.46 4.42 -15.31
CA ASN A 423 -31.31 5.38 -14.63
C ASN A 423 -30.85 5.70 -13.19
N SER A 424 -29.72 5.14 -12.75
CA SER A 424 -29.16 5.41 -11.43
C SER A 424 -28.56 6.82 -11.35
N GLU A 425 -28.65 7.46 -10.19
CA GLU A 425 -28.19 8.86 -10.01
C GLU A 425 -26.66 8.98 -10.05
N LYS A 426 -25.95 7.97 -9.56
CA LYS A 426 -24.49 7.90 -9.54
C LYS A 426 -24.03 6.73 -10.40
N SER A 427 -22.93 6.92 -11.11
CA SER A 427 -22.24 5.81 -11.78
C SER A 427 -20.76 6.15 -11.92
N LEU A 428 -19.90 5.19 -11.59
CA LEU A 428 -18.47 5.26 -11.86
C LEU A 428 -18.18 5.07 -13.35
N SER A 429 -19.03 4.30 -14.04
CA SER A 429 -18.85 3.81 -15.40
C SER A 429 -20.11 3.97 -16.28
N PRO A 430 -20.62 5.19 -16.54
CA PRO A 430 -21.94 5.41 -17.16
C PRO A 430 -22.07 4.90 -18.60
N GLY A 431 -20.96 4.71 -19.33
CA GLY A 431 -20.96 4.16 -20.68
C GLY A 431 -21.13 2.64 -20.75
N HIS A 432 -20.71 1.91 -19.71
CA HIS A 432 -20.72 0.45 -19.69
C HIS A 432 -22.14 -0.17 -19.74
N PRO A 433 -23.14 0.33 -18.99
CA PRO A 433 -24.53 -0.14 -19.11
C PRO A 433 -25.06 -0.05 -20.55
N TRP A 434 -24.78 1.05 -21.26
CA TRP A 434 -25.20 1.24 -22.65
C TRP A 434 -24.49 0.28 -23.61
N SER A 435 -23.18 0.08 -23.43
CA SER A 435 -22.41 -0.89 -24.22
C SER A 435 -22.95 -2.31 -24.03
N ASN A 436 -23.24 -2.71 -22.79
CA ASN A 436 -23.83 -4.01 -22.49
C ASN A 436 -25.26 -4.15 -23.03
N MET A 437 -26.06 -3.07 -23.01
CA MET A 437 -27.38 -3.04 -23.63
C MET A 437 -27.30 -3.22 -25.16
N ALA A 438 -26.29 -2.63 -25.81
CA ALA A 438 -26.05 -2.84 -27.24
C ALA A 438 -25.76 -4.32 -27.53
N ARG A 439 -24.86 -4.94 -26.74
CA ARG A 439 -24.54 -6.38 -26.84
C ARG A 439 -25.79 -7.26 -26.62
N ALA A 440 -26.62 -6.95 -25.64
CA ALA A 440 -27.88 -7.66 -25.39
C ALA A 440 -28.83 -7.59 -26.60
N HIS A 441 -28.99 -6.42 -27.21
CA HIS A 441 -29.81 -6.25 -28.41
C HIS A 441 -29.25 -6.97 -29.64
N LEU A 442 -27.93 -7.04 -29.80
CA LEU A 442 -27.31 -7.86 -30.86
C LEU A 442 -27.63 -9.35 -30.70
N MET A 443 -27.60 -9.87 -29.47
CA MET A 443 -27.97 -11.27 -29.19
C MET A 443 -29.42 -11.58 -29.54
N GLN A 444 -30.31 -10.58 -29.43
CA GLN A 444 -31.71 -10.65 -29.88
C GLN A 444 -31.90 -10.34 -31.38
N ARG A 445 -30.83 -10.07 -32.13
CA ARG A 445 -30.86 -9.62 -33.53
C ARG A 445 -31.65 -8.32 -33.75
N ASN A 446 -31.68 -7.46 -32.74
CA ASN A 446 -32.33 -6.15 -32.81
C ASN A 446 -31.30 -5.05 -33.16
N SER A 447 -30.84 -5.04 -34.41
CA SER A 447 -29.78 -4.14 -34.88
C SER A 447 -30.09 -2.66 -34.68
N ARG A 448 -31.36 -2.25 -34.76
CA ARG A 448 -31.77 -0.84 -34.54
C ARG A 448 -31.58 -0.41 -33.08
N ALA A 449 -32.02 -1.24 -32.13
CA ALA A 449 -31.85 -0.94 -30.72
C ALA A 449 -30.39 -1.06 -30.28
N ALA A 450 -29.65 -2.03 -30.84
CA ALA A 450 -28.21 -2.15 -30.64
C ALA A 450 -27.47 -0.89 -31.11
N PHE A 451 -27.80 -0.37 -32.30
CA PHE A 451 -27.20 0.85 -32.83
C PHE A 451 -27.47 2.05 -31.92
N PHE A 452 -28.71 2.24 -31.47
CA PHE A 452 -29.05 3.31 -30.54
C PHE A 452 -28.27 3.21 -29.22
N ALA A 453 -28.20 2.03 -28.62
CA ALA A 453 -27.48 1.81 -27.37
C ALA A 453 -25.96 2.05 -27.55
N ALA A 454 -25.37 1.61 -28.67
CA ALA A 454 -23.97 1.88 -28.99
C ALA A 454 -23.71 3.38 -29.19
N GLN A 455 -24.66 4.13 -29.78
CA GLN A 455 -24.58 5.59 -29.89
C GLN A 455 -24.58 6.28 -28.52
N GLN A 456 -25.36 5.78 -27.56
CA GLN A 456 -25.32 6.31 -26.20
C GLN A 456 -23.99 5.94 -25.50
N ALA A 457 -23.51 4.71 -25.67
CA ALA A 457 -22.27 4.25 -25.07
C ALA A 457 -21.06 5.08 -25.52
N ILE A 458 -20.93 5.37 -26.82
CA ILE A 458 -19.80 6.15 -27.37
C ILE A 458 -19.80 7.61 -26.90
N MET A 459 -20.95 8.17 -26.51
CA MET A 459 -21.00 9.52 -25.92
C MET A 459 -20.24 9.58 -24.57
N HIS A 460 -20.17 8.46 -23.85
CA HIS A 460 -19.44 8.34 -22.59
C HIS A 460 -18.01 7.79 -22.78
N MET A 461 -17.79 6.99 -23.82
CA MET A 461 -16.51 6.32 -24.10
C MET A 461 -16.05 6.62 -25.54
N PRO A 462 -15.71 7.89 -25.87
CA PRO A 462 -15.53 8.34 -27.26
C PRO A 462 -14.34 7.71 -28.01
N GLU A 463 -13.39 7.13 -27.27
CA GLU A 463 -12.20 6.49 -27.81
C GLU A 463 -12.30 4.95 -27.86
N ASP A 464 -13.45 4.38 -27.50
CA ASP A 464 -13.67 2.94 -27.52
C ASP A 464 -13.73 2.42 -28.98
N ALA A 465 -12.65 1.74 -29.39
CA ALA A 465 -12.51 1.23 -30.74
C ALA A 465 -13.56 0.16 -31.10
N GLU A 466 -13.98 -0.66 -30.13
CA GLU A 466 -14.97 -1.71 -30.37
C GLU A 466 -16.36 -1.09 -30.63
N LEU A 467 -16.73 -0.06 -29.88
CA LEU A 467 -17.98 0.67 -30.09
C LEU A 467 -17.99 1.43 -31.42
N LEU A 468 -16.86 2.06 -31.81
CA LEU A 468 -16.74 2.72 -33.11
C LEU A 468 -16.91 1.75 -34.27
N MET A 469 -16.26 0.57 -34.19
CA MET A 469 -16.41 -0.49 -35.19
C MET A 469 -17.85 -1.01 -35.24
N LEU A 470 -18.48 -1.24 -34.08
CA LEU A 470 -19.85 -1.71 -34.01
C LEU A 470 -20.84 -0.72 -34.65
N LEU A 471 -20.63 0.58 -34.45
CA LEU A 471 -21.46 1.63 -35.06
C LEU A 471 -21.31 1.68 -36.57
N ASP A 472 -20.11 1.47 -37.11
CA ASP A 472 -19.89 1.42 -38.57
C ASP A 472 -20.60 0.21 -39.20
N GLU A 473 -20.43 -0.98 -38.60
CA GLU A 473 -21.09 -2.22 -39.04
C GLU A 473 -22.61 -2.06 -39.05
N LEU A 474 -23.19 -1.70 -37.91
CA LEU A 474 -24.63 -1.54 -37.76
C LEU A 474 -25.19 -0.38 -38.60
N GLY A 475 -24.43 0.70 -38.77
CA GLY A 475 -24.82 1.83 -39.61
C GLY A 475 -24.92 1.43 -41.09
N SER A 476 -23.96 0.63 -41.57
CA SER A 476 -23.95 0.13 -42.94
C SER A 476 -25.12 -0.80 -43.27
N ASP A 477 -25.55 -1.61 -42.31
CA ASP A 477 -26.69 -2.53 -42.44
C ASP A 477 -28.07 -1.85 -42.34
N LEU A 478 -28.11 -0.63 -41.80
CA LEU A 478 -29.34 0.15 -41.59
C LEU A 478 -29.62 1.19 -42.70
N CYS A 479 -28.65 1.43 -43.58
CA CYS A 479 -28.77 2.28 -44.78
C CYS A 479 -29.19 1.47 -46.01
#